data_AF-A0A8T7JMH8-F1
#
_entry.id   AF-A0A8T7JMH8-F1
#
_cell.length_a   1.000
_cell.length_b   1.000
_cell.length_c   1.000
_cell.angle_alpha   90.00
_cell.angle_beta   90.00
_cell.angle_gamma   90.00
#
_symmetry.space_group_name_H-M   'P 1'
#
loop_
_entity.id
_entity.type
_entity.pdbx_description
1 polymer ?
#
loop_
_entity_poly.entity_id
_entity_poly.type
_entity_poly.pdbx_seq_one_letter_code
_entity_poly.pdbx_strand_id
1 'polypeptide(L)'
;MFKKDMNIADFDPALWEAMQAEEVRQEHHIELIASENYTSPRVMEAQGSQLTNKYAEGYPGKRYYGGCEHVDVVEQLAIDRAKELFGAPYANVQPHSGSQANAAVYMAL
;
A
#
# COMPACT_ATOMS: atom_id res chain seq x y z
N MET A 1 12.28 -23.67 2.89
CA MET A 1 12.00 -22.33 2.32
C MET A 1 10.56 -22.31 1.86
N PHE A 2 9.82 -21.20 2.01
CA PHE A 2 8.40 -21.11 1.68
C PHE A 2 8.15 -21.39 0.19
N LYS A 3 7.18 -22.26 -0.12
CA LYS A 3 6.82 -22.55 -1.51
C LYS A 3 5.90 -21.45 -2.03
N LYS A 4 6.04 -21.07 -3.31
CA LYS A 4 5.25 -19.98 -3.92
C LYS A 4 3.79 -20.35 -4.17
N ASP A 5 3.45 -21.63 -4.14
CA ASP A 5 2.10 -22.17 -4.30
C ASP A 5 1.35 -22.31 -2.96
N MET A 6 1.99 -21.94 -1.84
CA MET A 6 1.29 -21.81 -0.56
C MET A 6 0.19 -20.76 -0.69
N ASN A 7 -1.04 -21.14 -0.39
CA ASN A 7 -2.21 -20.29 -0.57
C ASN A 7 -3.15 -20.40 0.66
N ILE A 8 -4.07 -19.46 0.78
CA ILE A 8 -5.01 -19.40 1.92
C ILE A 8 -6.09 -20.47 1.78
N ALA A 9 -6.57 -20.76 0.56
CA ALA A 9 -7.68 -21.68 0.31
C ALA A 9 -7.46 -23.07 0.91
N ASP A 10 -6.26 -23.63 0.76
CA ASP A 10 -5.93 -24.96 1.27
C ASP A 10 -5.53 -24.96 2.75
N PHE A 11 -5.06 -23.82 3.28
CA PHE A 11 -4.52 -23.70 4.63
C PHE A 11 -5.55 -23.24 5.66
N ASP A 12 -6.36 -22.23 5.29
CA ASP A 12 -7.44 -21.66 6.09
C ASP A 12 -8.70 -21.47 5.22
N PRO A 13 -9.48 -22.55 5.02
CA PRO A 13 -10.68 -22.52 4.19
C PRO A 13 -11.75 -21.56 4.69
N ALA A 14 -11.83 -21.34 6.01
CA ALA A 14 -12.83 -20.44 6.60
C ALA A 14 -12.52 -18.98 6.27
N LEU A 15 -11.25 -18.58 6.35
CA LEU A 15 -10.82 -17.25 5.89
C LEU A 15 -11.05 -17.09 4.39
N TRP A 16 -10.69 -18.10 3.60
CA TRP A 16 -10.88 -18.07 2.15
C TRP A 16 -12.35 -17.91 1.75
N GLU A 17 -13.27 -18.64 2.38
CA GLU A 17 -14.70 -18.53 2.13
C GLU A 17 -15.20 -17.10 2.40
N ALA A 18 -14.76 -16.48 3.50
CA ALA A 18 -15.11 -15.10 3.82
C ALA A 18 -14.55 -14.09 2.79
N MET A 19 -13.32 -14.29 2.31
CA MET A 19 -12.73 -13.44 1.26
C MET A 19 -13.52 -13.53 -0.05
N GLN A 20 -13.92 -14.74 -0.46
CA GLN A 20 -14.71 -14.96 -1.67
C GLN A 20 -16.13 -14.40 -1.54
N ALA A 21 -16.74 -14.50 -0.36
CA ALA A 21 -18.03 -13.88 -0.10
C ALA A 21 -17.98 -12.34 -0.24
N GLU A 22 -16.89 -11.70 0.20
CA GLU A 22 -16.71 -10.25 0.03
C GLU A 22 -16.50 -9.86 -1.44
N GLU A 23 -15.74 -10.63 -2.22
CA GLU A 23 -15.60 -10.42 -3.66
C GLU A 23 -16.95 -10.47 -4.38
N VAL A 24 -17.78 -11.48 -4.08
CA VAL A 24 -19.14 -11.59 -4.63
C VAL A 24 -20.02 -10.43 -4.18
N ARG A 25 -19.94 -10.02 -2.91
CA ARG A 25 -20.70 -8.87 -2.39
C ARG A 25 -20.36 -7.59 -3.17
N GLN A 26 -19.08 -7.33 -3.39
CA GLN A 26 -18.60 -6.14 -4.11
C GLN A 26 -19.12 -6.03 -5.53
N GLU A 27 -19.31 -7.16 -6.23
CA GLU A 27 -19.85 -7.20 -7.59
C GLU A 27 -21.38 -7.15 -7.64
N HIS A 28 -22.05 -7.69 -6.61
CA HIS A 28 -23.52 -7.76 -6.58
C HIS A 28 -24.19 -6.55 -5.93
N HIS A 29 -23.43 -5.70 -5.23
CA HIS A 29 -23.95 -4.52 -4.55
C HIS A 29 -23.65 -3.25 -5.33
N ILE A 30 -24.60 -2.32 -5.31
CA ILE A 30 -24.36 -0.95 -5.76
C ILE A 30 -23.72 -0.20 -4.59
N GLU A 31 -22.43 0.08 -4.70
CA GLU A 31 -21.71 0.84 -3.69
C GLU A 31 -21.93 2.35 -3.87
N LEU A 32 -22.56 2.97 -2.88
CA LEU A 32 -22.88 4.41 -2.86
C LEU A 32 -22.12 5.15 -1.73
N ILE A 33 -21.12 4.50 -1.15
CA ILE A 33 -20.28 5.11 -0.12
C ILE A 33 -19.36 6.12 -0.80
N ALA A 34 -19.54 7.40 -0.48
CA ALA A 34 -18.86 8.51 -1.16
C ALA A 34 -17.32 8.48 -1.11
N SER A 35 -16.75 7.76 -0.15
CA SER A 35 -15.30 7.63 0.05
C SER A 35 -14.71 6.33 -0.49
N GLU A 36 -15.53 5.39 -0.95
CA GLU A 36 -15.05 4.12 -1.48
C GLU A 36 -14.85 4.16 -3.00
N ASN A 37 -14.02 3.25 -3.49
CA ASN A 37 -13.74 3.08 -4.89
C ASN A 37 -13.17 1.67 -5.13
N TYR A 38 -13.19 1.21 -6.38
CA TYR A 38 -12.51 -0.02 -6.79
C TYR A 38 -11.13 0.33 -7.33
N THR A 39 -10.09 -0.11 -6.62
CA THR A 39 -8.72 0.07 -7.10
C THR A 39 -8.40 -0.88 -8.25
N SER A 40 -7.44 -0.52 -9.10
CA SER A 40 -7.03 -1.41 -10.18
C SER A 40 -6.29 -2.65 -9.63
N PRO A 41 -6.34 -3.81 -10.32
CA PRO A 41 -5.55 -4.98 -9.95
C PRO A 41 -4.04 -4.74 -9.83
N ARG A 42 -3.50 -3.72 -10.52
CA ARG A 42 -2.09 -3.33 -10.42
C ARG A 42 -1.72 -2.79 -9.03
N VAL A 43 -2.66 -2.14 -8.33
CA VAL A 43 -2.45 -1.67 -6.96
C VAL A 43 -2.43 -2.86 -5.99
N MET A 44 -3.36 -3.81 -6.18
CA MET A 44 -3.40 -5.03 -5.38
C MET A 44 -2.14 -5.89 -5.58
N GLU A 45 -1.63 -5.99 -6.81
CA GLU A 45 -0.37 -6.67 -7.12
C GLU A 45 0.81 -6.08 -6.33
N ALA A 46 0.92 -4.75 -6.25
CA ALA A 46 1.96 -4.09 -5.48
C ALA A 46 1.82 -4.37 -3.97
N GLN A 47 0.60 -4.32 -3.43
CA GLN A 47 0.33 -4.58 -2.01
C GLN A 47 0.60 -6.03 -1.60
N GLY A 48 0.41 -6.99 -2.50
CA GLY A 48 0.72 -8.41 -2.27
C GLY A 48 2.18 -8.80 -2.51
N SER A 49 3.06 -7.84 -2.79
CA SER A 49 4.46 -8.10 -3.17
C SER A 49 5.40 -8.31 -1.97
N GLN A 50 6.64 -8.72 -2.25
CA GLN A 50 7.67 -8.89 -1.22
C GLN A 50 8.19 -7.56 -0.63
N LEU A 51 7.72 -6.40 -1.10
CA LEU A 51 8.05 -5.12 -0.50
C LEU A 51 7.70 -5.08 1.00
N THR A 52 6.66 -5.82 1.41
CA THR A 52 6.27 -5.97 2.82
C THR A 52 7.36 -6.56 3.72
N ASN A 53 8.36 -7.26 3.16
CA ASN A 53 9.45 -7.84 3.92
C ASN A 53 10.55 -6.81 4.25
N LYS A 54 10.50 -5.61 3.64
CA LYS A 54 11.58 -4.64 3.74
C LYS A 54 11.26 -3.57 4.78
N TYR A 55 12.16 -3.46 5.75
CA TYR A 55 12.17 -2.38 6.72
C TYR A 55 13.05 -1.23 6.20
N ALA A 56 12.51 -0.01 6.12
CA ALA A 56 13.12 1.10 5.37
C ALA A 56 12.92 2.48 6.03
N GLU A 57 13.09 2.58 7.34
CA GLU A 57 12.99 3.87 8.05
C GLU A 57 13.98 4.91 7.51
N GLY A 58 13.59 6.18 7.58
CA GLY A 58 14.29 7.31 6.98
C GLY A 58 13.66 7.69 5.65
N TYR A 59 14.41 8.41 4.81
CA TYR A 59 13.99 8.81 3.47
C TYR A 59 14.95 8.21 2.42
N PRO A 60 14.58 8.18 1.12
CA PRO A 60 15.48 7.69 0.07
C PRO A 60 16.87 8.32 0.14
N GLY A 61 17.92 7.49 0.07
CA GLY A 61 19.32 7.90 0.22
C GLY A 61 19.77 8.24 1.64
N LYS A 62 18.86 8.23 2.63
CA LYS A 62 19.10 8.52 4.05
C LYS A 62 18.33 7.54 4.95
N ARG A 63 18.61 6.25 4.76
CA ARG A 63 17.97 5.16 5.50
C ARG A 63 18.74 4.80 6.76
N TYR A 64 18.01 4.32 7.76
CA TYR A 64 18.60 3.75 8.99
C TYR A 64 19.06 2.30 8.80
N TYR A 65 18.63 1.64 7.72
CA TYR A 65 18.91 0.24 7.42
C TYR A 65 19.54 0.09 6.02
N GLY A 66 20.46 -0.86 5.88
CA GLY A 66 21.07 -1.19 4.59
C GLY A 66 20.13 -2.00 3.67
N GLY A 67 20.50 -2.14 2.40
CA GLY A 67 19.77 -2.94 1.41
C GLY A 67 18.44 -2.30 0.96
N CYS A 68 18.42 -0.97 0.84
CA CYS A 68 17.23 -0.19 0.49
C CYS A 68 17.25 0.35 -0.96
N GLU A 69 18.25 -0.03 -1.76
CA GLU A 69 18.51 0.50 -3.11
C GLU A 69 17.29 0.40 -4.04
N HIS A 70 16.46 -0.63 -3.89
CA HIS A 70 15.26 -0.81 -4.71
C HIS A 70 14.01 -0.15 -4.13
N VAL A 71 13.83 -0.17 -2.80
CA VAL A 71 12.69 0.51 -2.16
C VAL A 71 12.83 2.03 -2.20
N ASP A 72 14.07 2.54 -2.28
CA ASP A 72 14.34 3.96 -2.53
C ASP A 72 13.83 4.39 -3.89
N VAL A 73 14.00 3.56 -4.93
CA VAL A 73 13.42 3.83 -6.27
C VAL A 73 11.90 3.83 -6.21
N VAL A 74 11.29 2.88 -5.50
CA VAL A 74 9.82 2.82 -5.35
C VAL A 74 9.28 4.08 -4.68
N GLU A 75 9.86 4.48 -3.55
CA GLU A 75 9.41 5.67 -2.81
C GLU A 75 9.66 6.95 -3.60
N GLN A 76 10.82 7.08 -4.27
CA GLN A 76 11.12 8.25 -5.09
C GLN A 76 10.15 8.39 -6.27
N LEU A 77 9.79 7.29 -6.95
CA LEU A 77 8.78 7.31 -8.01
C LEU A 77 7.42 7.78 -7.50
N ALA A 78 7.02 7.37 -6.29
CA ALA A 78 5.77 7.81 -5.69
C ALA A 78 5.81 9.32 -5.34
N ILE A 79 6.92 9.80 -4.78
CA ILE A 79 7.14 11.22 -4.49
C ILE A 79 7.06 12.05 -5.76
N ASP A 80 7.80 11.67 -6.80
CA ASP A 80 7.90 12.44 -8.04
C ASP A 80 6.56 12.51 -8.76
N ARG A 81 5.84 11.37 -8.85
CA ARG A 81 4.51 11.31 -9.47
C ARG A 81 3.46 12.11 -8.70
N ALA A 82 3.50 12.09 -7.35
CA ALA A 82 2.60 12.90 -6.54
C ALA A 82 2.86 14.41 -6.77
N LYS A 83 4.14 14.81 -6.82
CA LYS A 83 4.52 16.19 -7.12
C LYS A 83 4.08 16.61 -8.53
N GLU A 84 4.29 15.77 -9.53
CA GLU A 84 3.88 16.03 -10.91
C GLU A 84 2.36 16.18 -11.02
N LEU A 85 1.60 15.26 -10.42
CA LEU A 85 0.15 15.24 -10.49
C LEU A 85 -0.49 16.50 -9.87
N PHE A 86 0.03 16.96 -8.73
CA PHE A 86 -0.56 18.08 -7.97
C PHE A 86 0.19 19.41 -8.13
N GLY A 87 1.29 19.45 -8.89
CA GLY A 87 2.14 20.64 -9.02
C GLY A 87 2.81 21.06 -7.71
N ALA A 88 3.01 20.13 -6.78
CA ALA A 88 3.54 20.42 -5.45
C ALA A 88 5.09 20.48 -5.44
N PRO A 89 5.71 21.41 -4.68
CA PRO A 89 7.16 21.44 -4.55
C PRO A 89 7.70 20.30 -3.66
N TYR A 90 6.85 19.76 -2.78
CA TYR A 90 7.18 18.72 -1.81
C TYR A 90 6.04 17.69 -1.72
N ALA A 91 6.39 16.43 -1.50
CA ALA A 91 5.44 15.36 -1.19
C ALA A 91 6.07 14.37 -0.20
N ASN A 92 5.26 13.88 0.74
CA ASN A 92 5.60 12.76 1.63
C ASN A 92 4.60 11.63 1.39
N VAL A 93 5.09 10.44 1.05
CA VAL A 93 4.28 9.27 0.68
C VAL A 93 4.31 8.16 1.74
N GLN A 94 4.90 8.42 2.91
CA GLN A 94 5.01 7.45 4.01
C GLN A 94 3.79 7.33 4.95
N PRO A 95 2.90 8.34 5.11
CA PRO A 95 1.76 8.20 6.02
C PRO A 95 0.86 7.01 5.68
N HIS A 96 0.54 6.18 6.69
CA HIS A 96 -0.24 4.96 6.50
C HIS A 96 -1.73 5.18 6.22
N SER A 97 -2.27 6.34 6.61
CA SER A 97 -3.61 6.78 6.26
C SER A 97 -3.71 8.31 6.35
N GLY A 98 -4.86 8.87 5.95
CA GLY A 98 -5.14 10.29 6.11
C GLY A 98 -5.04 10.77 7.56
N SER A 99 -5.42 9.94 8.53
CA SER A 99 -5.35 10.30 9.95
C SER A 99 -3.90 10.51 10.42
N GLN A 100 -2.98 9.62 10.04
CA GLN A 100 -1.56 9.78 10.37
C GLN A 100 -0.92 10.95 9.62
N ALA A 101 -1.33 11.20 8.37
CA ALA A 101 -0.86 12.37 7.61
C ALA A 101 -1.23 13.68 8.34
N ASN A 102 -2.48 13.81 8.79
CA ASN A 102 -2.93 14.98 9.55
C ASN A 102 -2.21 15.10 10.89
N ALA A 103 -2.06 14.00 11.63
CA ALA A 103 -1.35 14.00 12.91
C ALA A 103 0.10 14.48 12.75
N ALA A 104 0.79 14.08 11.67
CA ALA A 104 2.14 14.55 11.38
C ALA A 104 2.21 16.07 11.15
N VAL A 105 1.21 16.66 10.49
CA VAL A 105 1.12 18.12 10.31
C VAL A 105 0.93 18.82 11.66
N TYR A 106 0.02 18.34 12.52
CA TYR A 106 -0.22 18.92 13.84
C TYR A 106 0.98 18.83 14.77
N MET A 107 1.80 17.78 14.68
CA MET A 107 2.98 17.63 15.52
C MET A 107 4.20 18.41 15.00
N ALA A 108 4.16 18.86 13.74
CA ALA A 108 5.26 19.58 13.10
C ALA A 108 5.15 21.11 13.22
N LEU A 109 3.96 21.64 13.50
CA LEU A 109 3.63 23.07 13.53
C LEU A 109 3.22 23.54 14.93
#